data_AF-A0A1B6H572-F1
#
_entry.id   AF-A0A1B6H572-F1
#
_cell.length_a   1.000
_cell.length_b   1.000
_cell.length_c   1.000
_cell.angle_alpha   90.00
_cell.angle_beta   90.00
_cell.angle_gamma   90.00
#
_symmetry.space_group_name_H-M   'P 1'
#
loop_
_entity.id
_entity.type
_entity.pdbx_description
1 polymer ?
#
loop_
_entity_poly.entity_id
_entity_poly.type
_entity_poly.pdbx_seq_one_letter_code
_entity_poly.pdbx_strand_id
1 'polypeptide(L)'
;YELLMYLTSNSTAEEDILVKCNSSNEALPLMFKVGYHQSRLYRFASKEIVEILMTQPVTSNHHGYCVTEDMLKFHKLEKVWRVLSTNKDMDGLEFISSSEQFQRPIVGVQFHP
;
A
#
# COMPACT_ATOMS: atom_id res chain seq x y z
N TYR A 1 -2.24 1.58 -8.32
CA TYR A 1 -2.52 0.59 -7.27
C TYR A 1 -3.97 0.15 -7.27
N GLU A 2 -4.91 1.10 -7.27
CA GLU A 2 -6.36 0.85 -7.19
C GLU A 2 -6.86 -0.22 -8.17
N LEU A 3 -6.58 -0.08 -9.47
CA LEU A 3 -7.00 -1.08 -10.48
C LEU A 3 -6.48 -2.50 -10.19
N LEU A 4 -5.23 -2.62 -9.73
CA LEU A 4 -4.62 -3.91 -9.40
C LEU A 4 -5.38 -4.59 -8.25
N MET A 5 -5.74 -3.83 -7.22
CA MET A 5 -6.48 -4.34 -6.08
C MET A 5 -7.93 -4.65 -6.46
N TYR A 6 -8.59 -3.78 -7.23
CA TYR A 6 -9.95 -3.98 -7.75
C TYR A 6 -10.09 -5.28 -8.55
N LEU A 7 -9.14 -5.55 -9.46
CA LEU A 7 -9.15 -6.79 -10.24
C LEU A 7 -8.83 -8.02 -9.39
N THR A 8 -7.94 -7.88 -8.41
CA THR A 8 -7.55 -8.97 -7.50
C THR A 8 -8.70 -9.40 -6.61
N SER A 9 -9.47 -8.45 -6.07
CA SER A 9 -10.62 -8.71 -5.19
C SER A 9 -11.84 -9.22 -5.93
N ASN A 10 -11.84 -9.19 -7.27
CA ASN A 10 -13.04 -9.35 -8.08
C ASN A 10 -14.16 -8.39 -7.60
N SER A 11 -13.78 -7.13 -7.34
CA SER A 11 -14.69 -6.11 -6.80
C SER A 11 -15.94 -5.93 -7.66
N THR A 12 -17.06 -5.69 -6.99
CA THR A 12 -18.32 -5.23 -7.60
C THR A 12 -18.72 -3.89 -6.99
N ALA A 13 -19.84 -3.31 -7.44
CA ALA A 13 -20.37 -2.08 -6.87
C ALA A 13 -20.85 -2.28 -5.40
N GLU A 14 -21.25 -3.50 -5.04
CA GLU A 14 -21.73 -3.85 -3.71
C GLU A 14 -20.61 -4.27 -2.76
N GLU A 15 -19.54 -4.87 -3.29
CA GLU A 15 -18.36 -5.33 -2.55
C GLU A 15 -17.10 -4.71 -3.17
N ASP A 16 -16.89 -3.41 -2.92
CA ASP A 16 -15.73 -2.69 -3.43
C ASP A 16 -14.59 -2.69 -2.42
N ILE A 17 -13.41 -3.20 -2.83
CA ILE A 17 -12.17 -3.13 -2.06
C ILE A 17 -11.68 -1.70 -1.84
N LEU A 18 -12.09 -0.75 -2.70
CA LEU A 18 -11.67 0.64 -2.64
C LEU A 18 -12.51 1.42 -1.63
N VAL A 19 -11.84 2.15 -0.75
CA VAL A 19 -12.48 3.11 0.17
C VAL A 19 -12.08 4.52 -0.20
N LYS A 20 -12.97 5.49 0.00
CA LYS A 20 -12.61 6.90 -0.17
C LYS A 20 -11.55 7.30 0.86
N CYS A 21 -10.55 8.05 0.42
CA CYS A 21 -9.50 8.61 1.26
C CYS A 21 -9.05 9.97 0.75
N ASN A 22 -8.37 10.72 1.61
CA ASN A 22 -7.98 12.10 1.38
C ASN A 22 -6.46 12.26 1.22
N SER A 23 -5.93 11.91 0.03
CA SER A 23 -4.49 11.96 -0.29
C SER A 23 -4.22 12.45 -1.72
N SER A 24 -4.77 13.62 -2.09
CA SER A 24 -4.72 14.14 -3.47
C SER A 24 -3.51 15.02 -3.82
N ASN A 25 -2.70 15.42 -2.85
CA ASN A 25 -1.47 16.21 -3.08
C ASN A 25 -0.59 16.19 -1.82
N GLU A 26 -0.08 15.01 -1.46
CA GLU A 26 0.60 14.80 -0.18
C GLU A 26 1.94 14.09 -0.37
N ALA A 27 2.97 14.59 0.33
CA ALA A 27 4.27 13.94 0.41
C ALA A 27 4.40 13.22 1.76
N LEU A 28 4.58 11.90 1.74
CA LEU A 28 4.58 11.06 2.95
C LEU A 28 5.85 10.21 3.07
N PRO A 29 6.33 9.93 4.30
CA PRO A 29 7.24 8.81 4.54
C PRO A 29 6.47 7.49 4.39
N LEU A 30 7.13 6.34 4.57
CA LEU A 30 6.50 5.02 4.60
C LEU A 30 6.55 4.43 6.01
N MET A 31 5.39 4.04 6.54
CA MET A 31 5.33 3.26 7.77
C MET A 31 5.51 1.78 7.44
N PHE A 32 6.76 1.31 7.43
CA PHE A 32 7.04 -0.10 7.12
C PHE A 32 6.47 -1.07 8.17
N LYS A 33 5.91 -2.18 7.68
CA LYS A 33 5.49 -3.32 8.51
C LYS A 33 6.69 -4.21 8.84
N VAL A 34 6.58 -4.97 9.93
CA VAL A 34 7.58 -5.98 10.29
C VAL A 34 7.78 -6.95 9.13
N GLY A 35 9.04 -7.20 8.77
CA GLY A 35 9.39 -8.12 7.68
C GLY A 35 9.46 -7.51 6.27
N TYR A 36 9.27 -6.19 6.11
CA TYR A 36 9.40 -5.53 4.79
C TYR A 36 10.75 -5.82 4.10
N HIS A 37 11.84 -5.98 4.86
CA HIS A 37 13.18 -6.30 4.33
C HIS A 37 13.28 -7.70 3.71
N GLN A 38 12.32 -8.59 3.96
CA GLN A 38 12.23 -9.92 3.33
C GLN A 38 11.43 -9.89 2.04
N SER A 39 10.86 -8.73 1.69
CA SER A 39 10.06 -8.54 0.50
C SER A 39 10.88 -8.49 -0.78
N ARG A 40 10.28 -8.83 -1.91
CA ARG A 40 10.91 -8.63 -3.22
C ARG A 40 11.15 -7.15 -3.51
N LEU A 41 10.24 -6.28 -3.05
CA LEU A 41 10.29 -4.84 -3.31
C LEU A 41 11.45 -4.15 -2.57
N TYR A 42 11.66 -4.48 -1.29
CA TYR A 42 12.59 -3.73 -0.43
C TYR A 42 13.85 -4.51 0.00
N ARG A 43 13.99 -5.82 -0.30
CA ARG A 43 15.15 -6.62 0.16
C ARG A 43 16.52 -6.13 -0.30
N PHE A 44 16.58 -5.37 -1.39
CA PHE A 44 17.83 -4.82 -1.92
C PHE A 44 17.98 -3.31 -1.71
N ALA A 45 17.02 -2.67 -1.02
CA ALA A 45 17.15 -1.28 -0.65
C ALA A 45 18.31 -1.12 0.35
N SER A 46 19.17 -0.12 0.12
CA SER A 46 20.23 0.19 1.07
C SER A 46 19.64 0.72 2.38
N LYS A 47 20.39 0.60 3.48
CA LYS A 47 19.96 1.16 4.78
C LYS A 47 19.63 2.65 4.68
N GLU A 48 20.43 3.41 3.94
CA GLU A 48 20.22 4.84 3.71
C GLU A 48 18.88 5.11 2.99
N ILE A 49 18.58 4.38 1.92
CA ILE A 49 17.31 4.55 1.19
C ILE A 49 16.12 4.17 2.08
N VAL A 50 16.25 3.08 2.83
CA VAL A 50 15.22 2.68 3.81
C VAL A 50 15.00 3.78 4.84
N GLU A 51 16.08 4.38 5.38
CA GLU A 51 16.00 5.44 6.37
C GLU A 51 15.33 6.70 5.81
N ILE A 52 15.66 7.08 4.56
CA ILE A 52 14.99 8.18 3.86
C ILE A 52 13.50 7.89 3.69
N LEU A 53 13.15 6.71 3.17
CA LEU A 53 11.74 6.31 2.99
C LEU A 53 10.98 6.30 4.31
N MET A 54 11.62 5.90 5.42
CA MET A 54 10.96 5.83 6.75
C MET A 54 10.77 7.20 7.40
N THR A 55 11.66 8.16 7.15
CA THR A 55 11.76 9.37 7.98
C THR A 55 11.44 10.66 7.22
N GLN A 56 11.50 10.65 5.89
CA GLN A 56 11.32 11.85 5.08
C GLN A 56 10.05 11.76 4.22
N PRO A 57 9.36 12.89 3.97
CA PRO A 57 8.18 12.92 3.10
C PRO A 57 8.59 12.84 1.63
N VAL A 58 8.95 11.64 1.17
CA VAL A 58 9.52 11.41 -0.18
C VAL A 58 8.61 10.63 -1.13
N THR A 59 7.45 10.16 -0.67
CA THR A 59 6.49 9.45 -1.53
C THR A 59 5.32 10.37 -1.91
N SER A 60 5.10 10.54 -3.22
CA SER A 60 4.06 11.43 -3.74
C SER A 60 2.70 10.72 -3.81
N ASN A 61 1.68 11.27 -3.19
CA ASN A 61 0.33 10.71 -3.10
C ASN A 61 -0.68 11.63 -3.80
N HIS A 62 -1.36 11.07 -4.81
CA HIS A 62 -2.38 11.73 -5.62
C HIS A 62 -3.55 10.78 -5.92
N HIS A 63 -4.23 10.33 -4.87
CA HIS A 63 -5.35 9.40 -4.96
C HIS A 63 -6.53 9.84 -4.09
N GLY A 64 -7.74 9.50 -4.53
CA GLY A 64 -8.99 9.71 -3.79
C GLY A 64 -9.62 8.42 -3.28
N TYR A 65 -8.98 7.28 -3.62
CA TYR A 65 -9.37 5.95 -3.19
C TYR A 65 -8.14 5.18 -2.72
N CYS A 66 -8.34 4.42 -1.66
CA CYS A 66 -7.32 3.67 -0.97
C CYS A 66 -7.79 2.22 -0.76
N VAL A 67 -6.86 1.36 -0.35
CA VAL A 67 -7.18 0.04 0.20
C VAL A 67 -6.68 -0.03 1.63
N THR A 68 -7.53 -0.50 2.54
CA THR A 68 -7.18 -0.74 3.95
C THR A 68 -6.90 -2.22 4.18
N GLU A 69 -6.20 -2.54 5.28
CA GLU A 69 -6.04 -3.94 5.69
C GLU A 69 -7.36 -4.63 6.02
N ASP A 70 -8.36 -3.88 6.49
CA ASP A 70 -9.67 -4.42 6.78
C ASP A 70 -10.40 -4.81 5.50
N MET A 71 -10.31 -4.00 4.44
CA MET A 71 -10.85 -4.38 3.13
C MET A 71 -10.08 -5.54 2.50
N LEU A 72 -8.75 -5.57 2.68
CA LEU A 72 -7.93 -6.71 2.24
C LEU A 72 -8.40 -8.02 2.89
N LYS A 73 -8.69 -8.00 4.20
CA LYS A 73 -9.23 -9.16 4.94
C LYS A 73 -10.67 -9.49 4.54
N PHE A 74 -11.52 -8.48 4.34
CA PHE A 74 -12.90 -8.67 3.89
C PHE A 74 -12.96 -9.48 2.59
N HIS A 75 -12.08 -9.16 1.62
CA HIS A 75 -11.93 -9.90 0.37
C HIS A 75 -11.07 -11.18 0.47
N LYS A 76 -10.65 -11.58 1.69
CA LYS A 76 -9.83 -12.79 1.95
C LYS A 76 -8.48 -12.78 1.22
N LEU A 77 -7.90 -11.60 1.03
CA LEU A 77 -6.65 -11.39 0.28
C LEU A 77 -5.41 -11.35 1.17
N GLU A 78 -5.55 -11.44 2.49
CA GLU A 78 -4.43 -11.42 3.45
C GLU A 78 -3.47 -12.61 3.32
N LYS A 79 -3.90 -13.69 2.66
CA LYS A 79 -3.07 -14.86 2.31
C LYS A 79 -2.48 -14.79 0.90
N VAL A 80 -2.88 -13.79 0.11
CA VAL A 80 -2.46 -13.59 -1.28
C VAL A 80 -1.47 -12.42 -1.37
N TRP A 81 -1.67 -11.40 -0.56
CA TRP A 81 -0.86 -10.20 -0.49
C TRP A 81 -0.20 -10.02 0.87
N ARG A 82 1.08 -9.70 0.85
CA ARG A 82 1.83 -9.21 2.00
C ARG A 82 1.80 -7.69 1.97
N VAL A 83 1.30 -7.08 3.04
CA VAL A 83 1.40 -5.64 3.26
C VAL A 83 2.82 -5.30 3.70
N LEU A 84 3.44 -4.32 3.03
CA LEU A 84 4.85 -3.94 3.25
C LEU A 84 4.96 -2.59 3.96
N SER A 85 4.09 -1.64 3.63
CA SER A 85 3.99 -0.36 4.34
C SER A 85 2.56 0.15 4.35
N THR A 86 2.27 0.99 5.34
CA THR A 86 1.03 1.76 5.44
C THR A 86 1.32 3.24 5.53
N ASN A 87 0.27 4.04 5.37
CA ASN A 87 0.25 5.47 5.62
C ASN A 87 -1.10 5.87 6.20
N LYS A 88 -1.21 7.10 6.67
CA LYS A 88 -2.49 7.72 7.02
C LYS A 88 -2.75 8.86 6.06
N ASP A 89 -3.98 8.99 5.62
CA ASP A 89 -4.42 10.14 4.83
C ASP A 89 -4.60 11.38 5.72
N MET A 90 -5.00 12.51 5.12
CA MET A 90 -5.19 13.77 5.85
C MET A 90 -6.31 13.71 6.90
N ASP A 91 -7.25 12.76 6.80
CA ASP A 91 -8.35 12.57 7.74
C ASP A 91 -8.02 11.48 8.81
N GLY A 92 -6.83 10.88 8.72
CA GLY A 92 -6.32 9.89 9.66
C GLY A 92 -6.67 8.43 9.33
N LEU A 93 -7.29 8.16 8.18
CA LEU A 93 -7.58 6.81 7.71
C LEU A 93 -6.27 6.09 7.35
N GLU A 94 -6.01 4.95 7.99
CA GLU A 94 -4.85 4.13 7.67
C GLU A 94 -5.09 3.30 6.39
N PHE A 95 -4.19 3.43 5.42
CA PHE A 95 -4.23 2.73 4.14
C PHE A 95 -2.91 2.01 3.82
N ILE A 96 -2.98 1.01 2.96
CA ILE A 96 -1.83 0.27 2.45
C ILE A 96 -1.11 1.13 1.41
N SER A 97 0.15 1.49 1.68
CA SER A 97 0.97 2.26 0.74
C SER A 97 1.85 1.40 -0.16
N SER A 98 2.20 0.19 0.29
CA SER A 98 2.82 -0.83 -0.57
C SER A 98 2.49 -2.26 -0.15
N SER A 99 2.38 -3.14 -1.13
CA SER A 99 2.15 -4.58 -0.93
C SER A 99 2.76 -5.41 -2.06
N GLU A 100 2.99 -6.69 -1.79
CA GLU A 100 3.46 -7.65 -2.79
C GLU A 100 2.67 -8.96 -2.75
N GLN A 101 2.61 -9.64 -3.88
CA GLN A 101 1.94 -10.94 -3.99
C GLN A 101 2.89 -12.06 -3.52
N PHE A 102 2.39 -13.04 -2.76
CA PHE A 102 3.26 -14.09 -2.18
C PHE A 102 3.88 -15.02 -3.23
N GLN A 103 3.12 -15.40 -4.26
CA GLN A 103 3.46 -16.45 -5.23
C GLN A 103 4.01 -15.90 -6.56
N ARG A 104 3.55 -14.72 -6.96
CA ARG A 104 3.83 -14.08 -8.25
C ARG A 104 4.71 -12.84 -8.03
N PRO A 105 5.56 -12.48 -9.00
CA PRO A 105 6.42 -11.30 -8.90
C PRO A 105 5.63 -10.01 -9.20
N ILE A 106 4.53 -9.79 -8.48
CA ILE A 106 3.69 -8.60 -8.61
C ILE A 106 3.82 -7.79 -7.33
N VAL A 107 4.15 -6.51 -7.49
CA VAL A 107 4.23 -5.52 -6.41
C VAL A 107 3.27 -4.38 -6.75
N GLY A 108 2.68 -3.79 -5.72
CA GLY A 108 1.82 -2.63 -5.84
C GLY A 108 2.28 -1.53 -4.87
N VAL A 109 2.37 -0.31 -5.37
CA VAL A 109 2.58 0.91 -4.58
C VAL A 109 1.45 1.88 -4.86
N GLN A 110 0.85 2.44 -3.81
CA GLN A 110 -0.25 3.42 -3.90
C GLN A 110 0.27 4.82 -4.24
N PHE A 111 1.47 5.15 -3.78
CA PHE A 111 2.17 6.38 -4.12
C PHE A 111 2.76 6.31 -5.55
N HIS A 112 3.16 7.46 -6.08
CA HIS A 112 3.87 7.62 -7.35
C HIS A 112 5.38 7.66 -7.08
N PRO A 113 6.15 6.63 -7.47
CA PRO A 113 7.60 6.60 -7.31
C PRO A 113 8.35 7.57 -8.23
#